data_AF-A0A7Y7MAA4-F1
#
_entry.id   AF-A0A7Y7MAA4-F1
#
_cell.length_a   1.000
_cell.length_b   1.000
_cell.length_c   1.000
_cell.angle_alpha   90.00
_cell.angle_beta   90.00
_cell.angle_gamma   90.00
#
_symmetry.space_group_name_H-M   'P 1'
#
loop_
_entity.id
_entity.type
_entity.pdbx_description
1 polymer ?
#
loop_
_entity_poly.entity_id
_entity_poly.type
_entity_poly.pdbx_seq_one_letter_code
_entity_poly.pdbx_strand_id
1 'polypeptide(L)'
;MDATTLTRDFHLWQRFSKQDRLEREHRAARRKIAEAGTMATRMIKAYESMAAKGVSENACYRTIYKQRDSQGELMVREGWLKVRRVVAEGGTTRLRGTLMTTFSLLDGEQEPADASVEKLTLEVYDEIVAGTKMKLACKVDRCDADDQTDFITFLDAVRGDLKQWV
;
A
#
# COMPACT_ATOMS: atom_id res chain seq x y z
N MET A 1 -36.83 8.57 -12.27
CA MET A 1 -35.62 8.16 -11.52
C MET A 1 -35.70 8.89 -10.19
N ASP A 2 -35.78 8.17 -9.07
CA ASP A 2 -35.90 8.78 -7.74
C ASP A 2 -34.51 9.26 -7.24
N ALA A 3 -34.49 10.27 -6.37
CA ALA A 3 -33.27 10.89 -5.86
C ALA A 3 -32.36 9.88 -5.15
N THR A 4 -32.94 8.90 -4.44
CA THR A 4 -32.22 7.78 -3.81
C THR A 4 -31.46 6.91 -4.81
N THR A 5 -32.07 6.61 -5.97
CA THR A 5 -31.40 5.88 -7.05
C THR A 5 -30.22 6.68 -7.61
N LEU A 6 -30.41 7.99 -7.83
CA LEU A 6 -29.36 8.86 -8.35
C LEU A 6 -28.17 8.96 -7.39
N THR A 7 -28.41 9.10 -6.08
CA THR A 7 -27.32 9.15 -5.07
C THR A 7 -26.55 7.83 -5.01
N ARG A 8 -27.24 6.69 -5.05
CA ARG A 8 -26.58 5.37 -5.06
C ARG A 8 -25.71 5.20 -6.30
N ASP A 9 -26.24 5.51 -7.47
CA ASP A 9 -25.54 5.36 -8.75
C ASP A 9 -24.33 6.31 -8.82
N PHE A 10 -24.45 7.52 -8.26
CA PHE A 10 -23.34 8.45 -8.08
C PHE A 10 -22.23 7.87 -7.18
N HIS A 11 -22.55 7.30 -6.03
CA HIS A 11 -21.55 6.68 -5.16
C HIS A 11 -20.85 5.48 -5.80
N LEU A 12 -21.59 4.65 -6.54
CA LEU A 12 -21.00 3.55 -7.32
C LEU A 12 -20.01 4.10 -8.36
N TRP A 13 -20.41 5.12 -9.11
CA TRP A 13 -19.53 5.77 -10.07
C TRP A 13 -18.27 6.36 -9.43
N GLN A 14 -18.38 7.00 -8.26
CA GLN A 14 -17.23 7.51 -7.51
C GLN A 14 -16.26 6.39 -7.12
N ARG A 15 -16.76 5.24 -6.62
CA ARG A 15 -15.95 4.09 -6.24
C ARG A 15 -15.20 3.51 -7.43
N PHE A 16 -15.90 3.25 -8.55
CA PHE A 16 -15.26 2.73 -9.77
C PHE A 16 -14.22 3.70 -10.34
N SER A 17 -14.52 5.00 -10.33
CA SER A 17 -13.58 6.03 -10.79
C SER A 17 -12.32 6.08 -9.92
N LYS A 18 -12.47 5.95 -8.60
CA LYS A 18 -11.33 5.89 -7.66
C LYS A 18 -10.53 4.60 -7.84
N GLN A 19 -11.17 3.44 -7.98
CA GLN A 19 -10.49 2.17 -8.24
C GLN A 19 -9.63 2.25 -9.51
N ASP A 20 -10.20 2.70 -10.62
CA ASP A 20 -9.49 2.84 -11.90
C ASP A 20 -8.30 3.83 -11.80
N ARG A 21 -8.45 4.91 -11.01
CA ARG A 21 -7.33 5.80 -10.69
C ARG A 21 -6.21 5.09 -9.92
N LEU A 22 -6.54 4.33 -8.87
CA LEU A 22 -5.57 3.61 -8.05
C LEU A 22 -4.86 2.51 -8.84
N GLU A 23 -5.57 1.79 -9.71
CA GLU A 23 -4.99 0.79 -10.62
C GLU A 23 -3.95 1.40 -11.57
N ARG A 24 -4.27 2.56 -12.15
CA ARG A 24 -3.32 3.30 -12.99
C ARG A 24 -2.12 3.80 -12.20
N GLU A 25 -2.35 4.34 -11.01
CA GLU A 25 -1.32 4.87 -10.13
C GLU A 25 -0.36 3.76 -9.69
N HIS A 26 -0.88 2.62 -9.24
CA HIS A 26 -0.11 1.44 -8.87
C HIS A 26 0.78 0.97 -10.02
N ARG A 27 0.18 0.76 -11.20
CA ARG A 27 0.91 0.34 -12.40
C ARG A 27 1.99 1.35 -12.79
N ALA A 28 1.70 2.64 -12.69
CA ALA A 28 2.67 3.69 -13.01
C ALA A 28 3.83 3.72 -12.00
N ALA A 29 3.55 3.60 -10.70
CA ALA A 29 4.57 3.57 -9.67
C ALA A 29 5.44 2.30 -9.78
N ARG A 30 4.85 1.12 -10.04
CA ARG A 30 5.60 -0.11 -10.29
C ARG A 30 6.54 0.02 -11.49
N ARG A 31 6.07 0.60 -12.61
CA ARG A 31 6.93 0.88 -13.77
C ARG A 31 8.09 1.80 -13.42
N LYS A 32 7.85 2.90 -12.70
CA LYS A 32 8.91 3.83 -12.27
C LYS A 32 9.97 3.14 -11.41
N ILE A 33 9.56 2.27 -10.47
CA ILE A 33 10.51 1.49 -9.64
C ILE A 33 11.39 0.60 -10.52
N ALA A 34 10.78 -0.11 -11.49
CA ALA A 34 11.50 -0.99 -12.41
C ALA A 34 12.40 -0.23 -13.39
N GLU A 35 11.98 0.93 -13.89
CA GLU A 35 12.78 1.79 -14.76
C GLU A 35 13.98 2.40 -14.03
N ALA A 36 13.80 2.78 -12.77
CA ALA A 36 14.87 3.30 -11.93
C ALA A 36 15.87 2.23 -11.47
N GLY A 37 15.56 0.94 -11.64
CA GLY A 37 16.39 -0.16 -11.12
C GLY A 37 16.58 -0.06 -9.61
N THR A 38 15.56 0.40 -8.88
CA THR A 38 15.68 0.66 -7.44
C THR A 38 15.90 -0.67 -6.72
N MET A 39 17.04 -0.83 -6.07
CA MET A 39 17.36 -2.03 -5.29
C MET A 39 16.66 -2.03 -3.93
N ALA A 40 16.41 -3.22 -3.39
CA ALA A 40 15.87 -3.45 -2.06
C ALA A 40 16.63 -2.67 -0.98
N THR A 41 17.96 -2.62 -1.07
CA THR A 41 18.83 -1.88 -0.13
C THR A 41 18.49 -0.39 -0.04
N ARG A 42 18.12 0.25 -1.16
CA ARG A 42 17.69 1.66 -1.17
C ARG A 42 16.29 1.82 -0.58
N MET A 43 15.39 0.89 -0.90
CA MET A 43 14.03 0.88 -0.37
C MET A 43 14.02 0.68 1.16
N ILE A 44 14.88 -0.20 1.67
CA ILE A 44 15.06 -0.45 3.11
C ILE A 44 15.42 0.84 3.84
N LYS A 45 16.39 1.62 3.34
CA LYS A 45 16.77 2.92 3.93
C LYS A 45 15.61 3.91 3.98
N ALA A 46 14.74 3.91 2.96
CA ALA A 46 13.54 4.73 2.97
C ALA A 46 12.59 4.30 4.09
N TYR A 47 12.37 3.00 4.27
CA TYR A 47 11.55 2.46 5.35
C TYR A 47 12.15 2.67 6.75
N GLU A 48 13.48 2.65 6.90
CA GLU A 48 14.16 3.00 8.16
C GLU A 48 13.87 4.47 8.53
N SER A 49 13.92 5.37 7.57
CA SER A 49 13.55 6.78 7.76
C SER A 49 12.07 6.94 8.12
N MET A 50 11.18 6.21 7.43
CA MET A 50 9.75 6.18 7.77
C MET A 50 9.51 5.64 9.19
N ALA A 51 10.24 4.60 9.62
CA ALA A 51 10.11 4.05 10.96
C ALA A 51 10.55 5.05 12.03
N ALA A 52 11.66 5.76 11.82
CA ALA A 52 12.11 6.81 12.73
C ALA A 52 11.06 7.91 12.88
N LYS A 53 10.49 8.40 11.76
CA LYS A 53 9.40 9.38 11.75
C LYS A 53 8.09 8.85 12.33
N GLY A 54 7.82 7.55 12.19
CA GLY A 54 6.68 6.89 12.82
C GLY A 54 6.74 6.97 14.35
N VAL A 55 7.94 6.94 14.93
CA VAL A 55 8.17 7.07 16.38
C VAL A 55 8.16 8.53 16.83
N SER A 56 8.88 9.43 16.13
CA SER A 56 9.02 10.83 16.54
C SER A 56 7.79 11.69 16.23
N GLU A 57 7.15 11.46 15.09
CA GLU A 57 6.13 12.32 14.51
C GLU A 57 4.76 11.63 14.35
N ASN A 58 4.65 10.36 14.74
CA ASN A 58 3.48 9.51 14.44
C ASN A 58 3.16 9.42 12.94
N ALA A 59 4.19 9.54 12.09
CA ALA A 59 4.05 9.53 10.65
C ALA A 59 3.42 8.22 10.14
N CYS A 60 2.30 8.37 9.44
CA CYS A 60 1.63 7.33 8.67
C CYS A 60 1.68 7.74 7.20
N TYR A 61 2.10 6.81 6.34
CA TYR A 61 2.34 7.09 4.92
C TYR A 61 1.23 6.51 4.09
N ARG A 62 0.80 7.23 3.05
CA ARG A 62 -0.14 6.68 2.09
C ARG A 62 0.50 5.47 1.41
N THR A 63 -0.23 4.37 1.38
CA THR A 63 0.22 3.10 0.80
C THR A 63 -0.89 2.55 -0.07
N ILE A 64 -0.52 2.14 -1.29
CA ILE A 64 -1.38 1.37 -2.18
C ILE A 64 -0.78 -0.02 -2.34
N TYR A 65 -1.63 -1.03 -2.41
CA TYR A 65 -1.23 -2.43 -2.47
C TYR A 65 -2.31 -3.23 -3.18
N LYS A 66 -1.98 -4.42 -3.68
CA LYS A 66 -2.97 -5.33 -4.23
C LYS A 66 -3.44 -6.29 -3.16
N GLN A 67 -4.73 -6.56 -3.14
CA GLN A 67 -5.31 -7.62 -2.31
C GLN A 67 -6.19 -8.53 -3.16
N ARG A 68 -6.08 -9.83 -2.93
CA ARG A 68 -6.96 -10.84 -3.53
C ARG A 68 -8.32 -10.80 -2.83
N ASP A 69 -9.38 -10.68 -3.59
CA ASP A 69 -10.75 -10.75 -3.05
C ASP A 69 -11.23 -12.20 -2.87
N SER A 70 -12.48 -12.35 -2.41
CA SER A 70 -13.11 -13.66 -2.23
C SER A 70 -13.32 -14.44 -3.53
N GLN A 71 -13.27 -13.78 -4.69
CA GLN A 71 -13.39 -14.39 -6.01
C GLN A 71 -12.03 -14.72 -6.63
N GLY A 72 -10.93 -14.34 -5.98
CA GLY A 72 -9.57 -14.57 -6.46
C GLY A 72 -8.99 -13.42 -7.30
N GLU A 73 -9.75 -12.35 -7.50
CA GLU A 73 -9.33 -11.17 -8.27
C GLU A 73 -8.40 -10.29 -7.46
N LEU A 74 -7.31 -9.82 -8.08
CA LEU A 74 -6.37 -8.89 -7.47
C LEU A 74 -6.82 -7.45 -7.75
N MET A 75 -7.21 -6.73 -6.70
CA MET A 75 -7.61 -5.33 -6.78
C MET A 75 -6.69 -4.45 -5.94
N VAL A 76 -6.39 -3.25 -6.46
CA VAL A 76 -5.65 -2.25 -5.69
C VAL A 76 -6.54 -1.67 -4.59
N ARG A 77 -5.99 -1.60 -3.38
CA ARG A 77 -6.53 -0.93 -2.20
C ARG A 77 -5.63 0.22 -1.79
N GLU A 78 -6.16 1.12 -0.99
CA GLU A 78 -5.43 2.28 -0.45
C GLU A 78 -5.61 2.36 1.07
N GLY A 79 -4.53 2.72 1.76
CA GLY A 79 -4.54 2.91 3.19
C GLY A 79 -3.37 3.76 3.67
N TRP A 80 -3.21 3.80 4.98
CA TRP A 80 -2.15 4.50 5.68
C TRP A 80 -1.31 3.51 6.47
N LEU A 81 -0.03 3.39 6.11
CA LEU A 81 0.93 2.51 6.77
C LEU A 81 1.77 3.29 7.78
N LYS A 82 1.69 2.89 9.04
CA LYS A 82 2.65 3.28 10.07
C LYS A 82 3.73 2.22 10.17
N VAL A 83 4.93 2.57 9.75
CA VAL A 83 6.11 1.70 9.87
C VAL A 83 6.59 1.77 11.31
N ARG A 84 6.62 0.63 12.01
CA ARG A 84 7.03 0.58 13.42
C ARG A 84 8.51 0.29 13.58
N ARG A 85 9.03 -0.64 12.78
CA ARG A 85 10.46 -0.97 12.74
C ARG A 85 10.84 -1.75 11.49
N VAL A 86 12.11 -1.63 11.13
CA VAL A 86 12.80 -2.45 10.13
C VAL A 86 13.68 -3.45 10.88
N VAL A 87 13.64 -4.72 10.50
CA VAL A 87 14.38 -5.80 11.16
C VAL A 87 15.07 -6.66 10.10
N ALA A 88 16.37 -6.88 10.25
CA ALA A 88 17.09 -7.89 9.48
C ALA A 88 17.01 -9.25 10.21
N GLU A 89 16.36 -10.24 9.61
CA GLU A 89 16.20 -11.58 10.16
C GLU A 89 16.49 -12.62 9.06
N GLY A 90 17.38 -13.59 9.32
CA GLY A 90 17.55 -14.74 8.43
C GLY A 90 18.00 -14.44 7.00
N GLY A 91 18.70 -13.33 6.77
CA GLY A 91 19.15 -12.90 5.44
C GLY A 91 18.12 -12.09 4.65
N THR A 92 16.93 -11.82 5.21
CA THR A 92 15.94 -10.93 4.61
C THR A 92 15.66 -9.73 5.51
N THR A 93 15.13 -8.66 4.92
CA THR A 93 14.74 -7.46 5.68
C THR A 93 13.22 -7.37 5.73
N ARG A 94 12.71 -7.37 6.96
CA ARG A 94 11.29 -7.32 7.27
C ARG A 94 10.90 -5.97 7.85
N LEU A 95 9.70 -5.52 7.52
CA LEU A 95 9.09 -4.29 8.00
C LEU A 95 7.90 -4.69 8.86
N ARG A 96 7.89 -4.29 10.13
CA ARG A 96 6.69 -4.45 10.96
C ARG A 96 5.93 -3.14 10.96
N GLY A 97 4.65 -3.21 10.65
CA GLY A 97 3.82 -2.02 10.51
C GLY A 97 2.39 -2.23 10.99
N THR A 98 1.63 -1.15 10.92
CA THR A 98 0.18 -1.18 11.07
C THR A 98 -0.43 -0.42 9.91
N LEU A 99 -1.33 -1.08 9.21
CA LEU A 99 -2.01 -0.59 8.03
C LEU A 99 -3.46 -0.31 8.38
N MET A 100 -3.89 0.92 8.14
CA MET A 100 -5.29 1.30 8.17
C MET A 100 -5.80 1.43 6.74
N THR A 101 -6.71 0.55 6.33
CA THR A 101 -7.26 0.53 4.97
C THR A 101 -8.40 1.53 4.87
N THR A 102 -8.25 2.57 4.05
CA THR A 102 -9.24 3.65 3.91
C THR A 102 -9.97 3.59 2.57
N PHE A 103 -9.60 2.68 1.67
CA PHE A 103 -10.38 2.42 0.48
C PHE A 103 -10.26 0.97 -0.01
N SER A 104 -11.42 0.40 -0.32
CA SER A 104 -11.57 -0.81 -1.14
C SER A 104 -12.69 -0.57 -2.16
N LEU A 105 -12.72 -1.32 -3.27
CA LEU A 105 -13.83 -1.20 -4.22
C LEU A 105 -15.19 -1.55 -3.58
N LEU A 106 -15.19 -2.54 -2.68
CA LEU A 106 -16.40 -3.04 -2.00
C LEU A 106 -16.96 -2.00 -1.03
N ASP A 107 -16.10 -1.47 -0.17
CA ASP A 107 -16.49 -0.59 0.94
C ASP A 107 -16.54 0.89 0.52
N GLY A 108 -15.83 1.23 -0.56
CA GLY A 108 -15.60 2.61 -0.95
C GLY A 108 -14.58 3.29 -0.04
N GLU A 109 -14.67 4.61 0.05
CA GLU A 109 -13.80 5.41 0.93
C GLU A 109 -14.35 5.38 2.36
N GLN A 110 -13.46 5.11 3.31
CA GLN A 110 -13.77 5.00 4.72
C GLN A 110 -13.03 6.07 5.51
N GLU A 111 -13.73 6.67 6.47
CA GLU A 111 -13.12 7.53 7.47
C GLU A 111 -12.23 6.71 8.40
N PRO A 112 -11.18 7.29 9.01
CA PRO A 112 -10.27 6.56 9.89
C PRO A 112 -10.95 5.81 11.05
N ALA A 113 -12.09 6.30 11.53
CA ALA A 113 -12.83 5.67 12.62
C ALA A 113 -13.52 4.35 12.21
N ASP A 114 -13.85 4.19 10.93
CA ASP A 114 -14.56 3.03 10.38
C ASP A 114 -13.63 2.10 9.57
N ALA A 115 -12.40 2.56 9.34
CA ALA A 115 -11.39 1.85 8.57
C ALA A 115 -10.89 0.59 9.28
N SER A 116 -10.64 -0.46 8.50
CA SER A 116 -9.99 -1.68 9.02
C SER A 116 -8.53 -1.40 9.36
N VAL A 117 -8.10 -1.79 10.56
CA VAL A 117 -6.72 -1.63 11.04
C VAL A 117 -6.12 -3.00 11.33
N GLU A 118 -4.97 -3.28 10.73
CA GLU A 118 -4.26 -4.53 10.94
C GLU A 118 -2.76 -4.34 11.16
N LYS A 119 -2.16 -5.24 11.94
CA LYS A 119 -0.71 -5.40 11.99
C LYS A 119 -0.28 -6.29 10.84
N LEU A 120 0.83 -5.93 10.21
CA LEU A 120 1.39 -6.71 9.11
C LEU A 120 2.91 -6.73 9.17
N THR A 121 3.46 -7.72 8.48
CA THR A 121 4.89 -7.89 8.27
C THR A 121 5.13 -7.91 6.77
N LEU A 122 5.86 -6.91 6.28
CA LEU A 122 6.28 -6.86 4.89
C LEU A 122 7.70 -7.36 4.76
N GLU A 123 8.04 -7.89 3.60
CA GLU A 123 9.38 -8.24 3.19
C GLU A 123 9.78 -7.40 1.98
N VAL A 124 11.02 -6.90 1.99
CA VAL A 124 11.59 -6.12 0.89
C VAL A 124 12.66 -6.94 0.21
N TYR A 125 12.51 -7.18 -1.08
CA TYR A 125 13.43 -8.01 -1.86
C TYR A 125 13.58 -7.50 -3.30
N ASP A 126 14.64 -7.93 -3.96
CA ASP A 126 14.84 -7.66 -5.40
C ASP A 126 14.13 -8.74 -6.22
N GLU A 127 13.35 -8.33 -7.21
CA GLU A 127 12.76 -9.22 -8.20
C GLU A 127 13.34 -8.99 -9.59
N ILE A 128 13.31 -10.04 -10.41
CA ILE A 128 13.60 -9.96 -11.83
C ILE A 128 12.32 -9.62 -12.56
N VAL A 129 12.28 -8.43 -13.16
CA VAL A 129 11.18 -8.00 -14.01
C VAL A 129 11.52 -8.36 -15.45
N ALA A 130 10.75 -9.29 -16.02
CA ALA A 130 10.86 -9.70 -17.40
C ALA A 130 10.12 -8.72 -18.32
N GLY A 131 10.77 -8.32 -19.41
CA GLY A 131 10.24 -7.45 -20.46
C GLY A 131 11.11 -7.61 -21.72
N THR A 132 11.26 -6.56 -22.54
CA THR A 132 12.21 -6.56 -23.66
C THR A 132 13.68 -6.72 -23.22
N LYS A 133 13.99 -6.40 -21.96
CA LYS A 133 15.27 -6.69 -21.28
C LYS A 133 14.97 -7.12 -19.84
N MET A 134 15.76 -8.04 -19.29
CA MET A 134 15.70 -8.37 -17.85
C MET A 134 16.19 -7.17 -17.03
N LYS A 135 15.41 -6.78 -16.02
CA LYS A 135 15.76 -5.72 -15.07
C LYS A 135 15.57 -6.23 -13.65
N LEU A 136 16.40 -5.75 -12.73
CA LEU A 136 16.17 -5.93 -11.29
C LEU A 136 15.37 -4.75 -10.75
N ALA A 137 14.35 -5.04 -9.95
CA ALA A 137 13.53 -4.03 -9.29
C ALA A 137 13.17 -4.49 -7.89
N CYS A 138 13.16 -3.57 -6.93
CA CYS A 138 12.64 -3.84 -5.61
C CYS A 138 11.15 -4.15 -5.67
N LYS A 139 10.73 -5.12 -4.87
CA LYS A 139 9.34 -5.44 -4.56
C LYS A 139 9.16 -5.50 -3.04
N VAL A 140 7.93 -5.21 -2.61
CA VAL A 140 7.53 -5.26 -1.21
C VAL A 140 6.24 -6.03 -1.13
N ASP A 141 6.24 -7.14 -0.40
CA ASP A 141 5.06 -7.99 -0.20
C ASP A 141 4.80 -8.22 1.27
N ARG A 142 3.56 -8.59 1.59
CA ARG A 142 3.26 -9.16 2.89
C ARG A 142 3.81 -10.58 2.97
N CYS A 143 4.38 -10.94 4.11
CA CYS A 143 4.95 -12.28 4.34
C CYS A 143 4.28 -13.03 5.50
N ASP A 144 3.33 -12.40 6.21
CA ASP A 144 2.54 -13.02 7.27
C ASP A 144 1.09 -13.31 6.86
N ALA A 145 0.74 -13.08 5.59
CA ALA A 145 -0.49 -13.53 4.93
C ALA A 145 -0.29 -13.55 3.39
N ASP A 146 -1.09 -14.34 2.68
CA ASP A 146 -0.91 -14.62 1.24
C ASP A 146 -1.87 -13.82 0.33
N ASP A 147 -2.73 -12.97 0.90
CA ASP A 147 -3.75 -12.25 0.15
C ASP A 147 -3.31 -10.86 -0.29
N GLN A 148 -2.20 -10.32 0.23
CA GLN A 148 -1.73 -8.96 -0.04
C GLN A 148 -0.31 -8.91 -0.63
N THR A 149 -0.12 -8.13 -1.68
CA THR A 149 1.14 -8.05 -2.45
C THR A 149 1.33 -6.68 -3.10
N ASP A 150 2.52 -6.44 -3.66
CA ASP A 150 2.87 -5.27 -4.44
C ASP A 150 2.63 -3.95 -3.68
N PHE A 151 3.13 -3.85 -2.45
CA PHE A 151 3.01 -2.64 -1.63
C PHE A 151 3.85 -1.49 -2.20
N ILE A 152 3.23 -0.32 -2.32
CA ILE A 152 3.86 0.94 -2.74
C ILE A 152 3.51 2.01 -1.70
N THR A 153 4.52 2.46 -0.97
CA THR A 153 4.39 3.49 0.06
C THR A 153 4.99 4.81 -0.42
N PHE A 154 4.22 5.90 -0.34
CA PHE A 154 4.60 7.21 -0.86
C PHE A 154 5.22 8.07 0.25
N LEU A 155 6.47 8.50 0.05
CA LEU A 155 7.24 9.30 1.02
C LEU A 155 6.71 10.73 1.20
N ASP A 156 6.05 11.26 0.18
CA ASP A 156 5.52 12.63 0.10
C ASP A 156 4.08 12.77 0.60
N ALA A 157 3.37 11.66 0.80
CA ALA A 157 2.01 11.63 1.32
C ALA A 157 2.01 11.09 2.77
N VAL A 158 2.12 11.99 3.74
CA VAL A 158 2.27 11.67 5.17
C VAL A 158 1.20 12.35 6.03
N ARG A 159 0.72 11.63 7.04
CA ARG A 159 -0.24 12.09 8.05
C ARG A 159 0.27 11.77 9.46
N GLY A 160 0.23 12.73 10.36
CA GLY A 160 0.54 12.55 11.79
C GLY A 160 -0.69 12.50 12.70
N ASP A 161 -1.85 12.90 12.19
CA ASP A 161 -3.12 12.98 12.90
C ASP A 161 -3.77 11.61 13.15
N LEU A 162 -3.25 10.55 12.51
CA LEU A 162 -3.83 9.21 12.56
C LEU A 162 -3.47 8.39 13.82
N LYS A 163 -2.73 8.99 14.76
CA LYS A 163 -2.15 8.30 15.94
C LYS A 163 -3.16 7.46 16.73
N GLN A 164 -4.41 7.91 16.86
CA GLN A 164 -5.41 7.24 17.68
C GLN A 164 -5.91 5.91 17.08
N TRP A 165 -5.64 5.67 15.79
CA TRP A 165 -6.09 4.47 15.08
C TRP A 165 -4.96 3.51 14.68
N VAL A 166 -3.67 3.92 14.75
CA VAL A 166 -2.53 3.19 14.12
C VAL A 166 -1.30 2.96 15.01
#